data_AF-A0A842TJB1-F1
#
_entry.id   AF-A0A842TJB1-F1
#
_cell.length_a   1.000
_cell.length_b   1.000
_cell.length_c   1.000
_cell.angle_alpha   90.00
_cell.angle_beta   90.00
_cell.angle_gamma   90.00
#
_symmetry.space_group_name_H-M   'P 1'
#
loop_
_entity.id
_entity.type
_entity.pdbx_description
1 polymer ?
#
loop_
_entity_poly.entity_id
_entity_poly.type
_entity_poly.pdbx_seq_one_letter_code
_entity_poly.pdbx_strand_id
1 'polypeptide(L)'
;MKKKFFRRNVSQKKRRKKRNYPILDIYKSNTLGSYYIIISRLISKRDIKCMHILIDAWKMGLKDCIIYDFKSKITYRRFISKFIKADFNLERIKLAEAYWHIQHDLRIAKSVGTEIPKVFLNNKYLIGNYESLNYHALKGDGFVIHRKLLS
;
A
#
# COMPACT_ATOMS: atom_id res chain seq x y z
N MET A 1 -35.58 11.17 -48.57
CA MET A 1 -35.38 11.04 -47.10
C MET A 1 -33.91 10.78 -46.79
N LYS A 2 -33.18 11.73 -46.18
CA LYS A 2 -31.76 11.58 -45.81
C LYS A 2 -31.63 11.01 -44.40
N LYS A 3 -31.12 9.78 -44.25
CA LYS A 3 -30.83 9.14 -42.94
C LYS A 3 -29.63 9.84 -42.30
N LYS A 4 -29.85 10.57 -41.21
CA LYS A 4 -28.79 11.17 -40.39
C LYS A 4 -28.13 10.08 -39.54
N PHE A 5 -26.88 9.75 -39.84
CA PHE A 5 -26.04 8.88 -39.01
C PHE A 5 -25.67 9.61 -37.71
N PHE A 6 -26.21 9.15 -36.58
CA PHE A 6 -25.77 9.57 -35.25
C PHE A 6 -24.40 8.98 -34.96
N ARG A 7 -23.34 9.81 -35.05
CA ARG A 7 -22.01 9.47 -34.54
C ARG A 7 -22.09 9.40 -33.01
N ARG A 8 -21.95 8.20 -32.45
CA ARG A 8 -21.76 8.00 -30.99
C ARG A 8 -20.43 8.65 -30.61
N ASN A 9 -20.48 9.74 -29.85
CA ASN A 9 -19.29 10.32 -29.24
C ASN A 9 -18.68 9.34 -28.25
N VAL A 10 -17.55 8.76 -28.65
CA VAL A 10 -16.63 8.01 -27.81
C VAL A 10 -15.96 8.99 -26.83
N SER A 11 -15.77 8.53 -25.59
CA SER A 11 -14.86 9.09 -24.58
C SER A 11 -15.34 10.24 -23.67
N GLN A 12 -16.42 10.03 -22.91
CA GLN A 12 -16.47 10.61 -21.56
C GLN A 12 -15.73 9.69 -20.57
N LYS A 13 -14.39 9.70 -20.64
CA LYS A 13 -13.55 9.12 -19.60
C LYS A 13 -13.69 10.01 -18.35
N LYS A 14 -14.77 9.81 -17.58
CA LYS A 14 -15.03 10.50 -16.30
C LYS A 14 -13.78 10.38 -15.43
N ARG A 15 -12.99 11.45 -15.35
CA ARG A 15 -11.93 11.62 -14.34
C ARG A 15 -12.62 11.59 -12.97
N ARG A 16 -12.74 10.41 -12.38
CA ARG A 16 -13.23 10.25 -11.01
C ARG A 16 -12.33 11.09 -10.11
N LYS A 17 -12.87 12.16 -9.51
CA LYS A 17 -12.17 12.93 -8.45
C LYS A 17 -11.56 11.92 -7.48
N LYS A 18 -10.25 12.04 -7.19
CA LYS A 18 -9.54 11.21 -6.19
C LYS A 18 -10.21 11.46 -4.83
N ARG A 19 -11.27 10.72 -4.54
CA ARG A 19 -11.91 10.73 -3.22
C ARG A 19 -10.91 10.11 -2.27
N ASN A 20 -10.41 10.92 -1.34
CA ASN A 20 -9.46 10.49 -0.32
C ASN A 20 -10.24 9.76 0.77
N TYR A 21 -10.73 8.56 0.46
CA TYR A 21 -11.44 7.73 1.41
C TYR A 21 -10.50 7.29 2.55
N PRO A 22 -11.03 7.05 3.77
CA PRO A 22 -10.18 6.73 4.91
C PRO A 22 -9.55 5.34 4.78
N ILE A 23 -8.33 5.22 5.34
CA ILE A 23 -7.68 3.94 5.61
C ILE A 23 -8.48 3.25 6.71
N LEU A 24 -8.72 1.95 6.55
CA LEU A 24 -9.45 1.14 7.52
C LEU A 24 -8.48 0.52 8.51
N ASP A 25 -7.58 -0.33 8.02
CA ASP A 25 -6.59 -1.00 8.85
C ASP A 25 -5.23 -1.05 8.16
N ILE A 26 -4.21 -1.17 8.99
CA ILE A 26 -2.83 -1.37 8.58
C ILE A 26 -2.26 -2.46 9.48
N TYR A 27 -1.82 -3.55 8.88
CA TYR A 27 -1.20 -4.65 9.59
C TYR A 27 0.21 -4.93 9.06
N LYS A 28 1.03 -5.48 9.94
CA LYS A 28 2.35 -6.00 9.65
C LYS A 28 2.43 -7.45 10.15
N SER A 29 3.06 -8.35 9.39
CA SER A 29 3.38 -9.67 9.90
C SER A 29 4.70 -9.68 10.68
N ASN A 30 4.77 -10.48 11.73
CA ASN A 30 5.94 -10.51 12.63
C ASN A 30 7.01 -11.55 12.22
N THR A 31 7.06 -11.90 10.95
CA THR A 31 8.02 -12.85 10.39
C THR A 31 9.38 -12.19 10.13
N LEU A 32 10.47 -12.81 10.59
CA LEU A 32 11.83 -12.28 10.40
C LEU A 32 12.28 -12.39 8.94
N GLY A 33 13.00 -11.38 8.47
CA GLY A 33 13.55 -11.30 7.11
C GLY A 33 12.51 -10.97 6.05
N SER A 34 11.46 -11.78 5.93
CA SER A 34 10.34 -11.52 5.01
C SER A 34 9.06 -11.27 5.79
N TYR A 35 8.38 -10.17 5.51
CA TYR A 35 7.14 -9.80 6.18
C TYR A 35 6.17 -9.10 5.24
N TYR A 36 4.90 -9.07 5.65
CA TYR A 36 3.83 -8.44 4.93
C TYR A 36 3.48 -7.10 5.53
N ILE A 37 3.15 -6.13 4.69
CA ILE A 37 2.43 -4.92 5.06
C ILE A 37 1.07 -4.96 4.35
N ILE A 38 -0.01 -5.01 5.14
CA ILE A 38 -1.38 -5.04 4.65
C ILE A 38 -2.00 -3.68 4.91
N ILE A 39 -2.43 -2.99 3.85
CA ILE A 39 -3.12 -1.69 3.94
C ILE A 39 -4.49 -1.83 3.32
N SER A 40 -5.55 -1.61 4.09
CA SER A 40 -6.93 -1.64 3.61
C SER A 40 -7.55 -0.25 3.61
N ARG A 41 -8.34 0.06 2.58
CA ARG A 41 -8.93 1.38 2.37
C ARG A 41 -10.33 1.28 1.80
N LEU A 42 -11.23 2.16 2.23
CA LEU A 42 -12.51 2.33 1.53
C LEU A 42 -12.27 2.93 0.14
N ILE A 43 -13.03 2.49 -0.86
CA ILE A 43 -13.07 3.09 -2.21
C ILE A 43 -14.50 3.56 -2.55
N SER A 44 -15.48 3.12 -1.76
CA SER A 44 -16.85 3.61 -1.76
C SER A 44 -17.46 3.44 -0.36
N LYS A 45 -18.77 3.65 -0.21
CA LYS A 45 -19.48 3.44 1.07
C LYS A 45 -19.33 2.01 1.61
N ARG A 46 -19.14 1.01 0.74
CA ARG A 46 -19.11 -0.42 1.10
C ARG A 46 -17.92 -1.18 0.52
N ASP A 47 -17.31 -0.64 -0.54
CA ASP A 47 -16.21 -1.30 -1.22
C ASP A 47 -14.88 -0.98 -0.52
N ILE A 48 -14.12 -2.02 -0.25
CA ILE A 48 -12.81 -1.98 0.40
C ILE A 48 -11.80 -2.54 -0.58
N LYS A 49 -10.69 -1.85 -0.74
CA LYS A 49 -9.53 -2.35 -1.46
C LYS A 49 -8.41 -2.58 -0.47
N CYS A 50 -7.83 -3.78 -0.50
CA CYS A 50 -6.77 -4.21 0.38
C CYS A 50 -5.52 -4.44 -0.45
N MET A 51 -4.46 -3.72 -0.13
CA MET A 51 -3.13 -3.92 -0.68
C MET A 51 -2.34 -4.80 0.27
N HIS A 52 -1.77 -5.87 -0.26
CA HIS A 52 -0.93 -6.81 0.45
C HIS A 52 0.48 -6.76 -0.16
N ILE A 53 1.44 -6.20 0.59
CA ILE A 53 2.80 -5.98 0.12
C ILE A 53 3.70 -7.01 0.80
N LEU A 54 4.43 -7.81 0.02
CA LEU A 54 5.48 -8.68 0.52
C LEU A 54 6.81 -7.94 0.47
N ILE A 55 7.46 -7.87 1.62
CA ILE A 55 8.77 -7.31 1.80
C ILE A 55 9.74 -8.43 2.17
N ASP A 56 10.91 -8.42 1.55
CA ASP A 56 12.08 -9.24 1.89
C ASP A 56 13.23 -8.28 2.25
N ALA A 57 13.28 -7.88 3.51
CA ALA A 57 14.17 -6.83 3.99
C ALA A 57 15.65 -7.24 3.99
N TRP A 58 15.97 -8.52 3.78
CA TRP A 58 17.35 -9.00 3.76
C TRP A 58 17.96 -9.01 2.36
N LYS A 59 17.15 -9.25 1.32
CA LYS A 59 17.68 -9.52 -0.01
C LYS A 59 17.13 -8.61 -1.10
N MET A 60 15.81 -8.39 -1.11
CA MET A 60 15.12 -7.86 -2.30
C MET A 60 14.34 -6.57 -2.04
N GLY A 61 14.11 -6.19 -0.78
CA GLY A 61 13.24 -5.07 -0.43
C GLY A 61 11.78 -5.38 -0.77
N LEU A 62 11.09 -4.45 -1.42
CA LEU A 62 9.70 -4.64 -1.83
C LEU A 62 9.61 -5.66 -2.97
N LYS A 63 9.22 -6.89 -2.62
CA LYS A 63 9.32 -8.09 -3.48
C LYS A 63 8.06 -8.38 -4.28
N ASP A 64 6.88 -8.27 -3.66
CA ASP A 64 5.61 -8.54 -4.33
C ASP A 64 4.48 -7.65 -3.79
N CYS A 65 3.41 -7.51 -4.57
CA CYS A 65 2.22 -6.76 -4.19
C CYS A 65 0.97 -7.35 -4.84
N ILE A 66 -0.02 -7.71 -4.01
CA ILE A 66 -1.32 -8.22 -4.44
C ILE A 66 -2.42 -7.25 -3.99
N ILE A 67 -3.45 -7.08 -4.82
CA ILE A 67 -4.62 -6.27 -4.51
C ILE A 67 -5.85 -7.16 -4.42
N TYR A 68 -6.60 -7.02 -3.33
CA TYR A 68 -7.87 -7.68 -3.11
C TYR A 68 -8.99 -6.65 -3.04
N ASP A 69 -10.09 -6.92 -3.75
CA ASP A 69 -11.30 -6.11 -3.71
C ASP A 69 -12.37 -6.83 -2.89
N PHE A 70 -12.95 -6.14 -1.90
CA PHE A 70 -14.03 -6.65 -1.07
C PHE A 70 -15.26 -5.75 -1.19
N LYS A 71 -16.42 -6.36 -1.47
CA LYS A 71 -17.70 -5.64 -1.57
C LYS A 71 -18.34 -5.33 -0.20
N SER A 72 -17.76 -5.85 0.88
CA SER A 72 -18.32 -5.71 2.23
C SER A 72 -17.25 -5.80 3.32
N LYS A 73 -17.52 -5.18 4.47
CA LYS A 73 -16.68 -5.33 5.68
C LYS A 73 -16.65 -6.77 6.20
N ILE A 74 -17.71 -7.55 5.99
CA ILE A 74 -17.81 -8.94 6.46
C ILE A 74 -16.82 -9.83 5.71
N THR A 75 -16.80 -9.74 4.37
CA THR A 75 -15.87 -10.52 3.55
C THR A 75 -14.41 -10.12 3.80
N TYR A 76 -14.16 -8.82 4.01
CA TYR A 76 -12.85 -8.32 4.41
C TYR A 76 -12.41 -8.86 5.78
N ARG A 77 -13.27 -8.80 6.80
CA ARG A 77 -12.96 -9.36 8.13
C ARG A 77 -12.67 -10.85 8.07
N ARG A 78 -13.46 -11.63 7.31
CA ARG A 78 -13.20 -13.06 7.09
C ARG A 78 -11.83 -13.30 6.45
N PHE A 79 -11.41 -12.44 5.51
CA PHE A 79 -10.08 -12.51 4.91
C PHE A 79 -8.98 -12.28 5.95
N ILE A 80 -9.07 -11.20 6.74
CA ILE A 80 -8.08 -10.91 7.80
C ILE A 80 -8.02 -12.03 8.85
N SER A 81 -9.19 -12.56 9.27
CA SER A 81 -9.24 -13.67 10.22
C SER A 81 -8.58 -14.95 9.71
N LYS A 82 -8.47 -15.18 8.39
CA LYS A 82 -7.74 -16.34 7.86
C LYS A 82 -6.23 -16.23 8.10
N PHE A 83 -5.66 -15.03 8.02
CA PHE A 83 -4.24 -14.82 8.33
C PHE A 83 -3.96 -15.07 9.81
N ILE A 84 -4.80 -14.50 10.68
CA ILE A 84 -4.68 -14.68 12.15
C ILE A 84 -4.77 -16.17 12.52
N LYS A 85 -5.69 -16.92 11.88
CA LYS A 85 -5.85 -18.36 12.12
C LYS A 85 -4.72 -19.23 11.55
N ALA A 86 -3.97 -18.72 10.58
CA ALA A 86 -2.87 -19.42 9.94
C ALA A 86 -1.52 -19.12 10.63
N ASP A 87 -1.54 -18.68 11.89
CA ASP A 87 -0.37 -18.24 12.68
C ASP A 87 0.49 -17.16 11.99
N PHE A 88 -0.05 -16.47 10.99
CA PHE A 88 0.52 -15.19 10.58
C PHE A 88 0.16 -14.19 11.66
N ASN A 89 1.08 -14.02 12.62
CA ASN A 89 0.94 -13.02 13.67
C ASN A 89 0.91 -11.63 13.01
N LEU A 90 -0.31 -11.08 12.90
CA LEU A 90 -0.58 -9.78 12.31
C LEU A 90 -0.73 -8.73 13.41
N GLU A 91 0.22 -7.84 13.49
CA GLU A 91 0.20 -6.70 14.39
C GLU A 91 -0.37 -5.48 13.69
N ARG A 92 -1.22 -4.72 14.38
CA ARG A 92 -1.74 -3.46 13.85
C ARG A 92 -0.71 -2.36 14.06
N ILE A 93 -0.25 -1.73 12.98
CA ILE A 93 0.79 -0.69 13.03
C ILE A 93 0.26 0.69 12.67
N LYS A 94 1.04 1.73 13.01
CA LYS A 94 0.70 3.12 12.65
C LYS A 94 0.99 3.36 11.16
N LEU A 95 0.28 4.33 10.57
CA LEU A 95 0.48 4.72 9.17
C LEU A 95 1.92 5.19 8.88
N ALA A 96 2.50 5.94 9.80
CA ALA A 96 3.87 6.44 9.67
C ALA A 96 4.91 5.31 9.64
N GLU A 97 4.69 4.26 10.43
CA GLU A 97 5.54 3.06 10.45
C GLU A 97 5.41 2.28 9.14
N ALA A 98 4.19 2.10 8.64
CA ALA A 98 3.97 1.45 7.34
C ALA A 98 4.65 2.21 6.20
N TYR A 99 4.58 3.55 6.21
CA TYR A 99 5.28 4.38 5.24
C TYR A 99 6.79 4.22 5.34
N TRP A 100 7.35 4.15 6.55
CA TRP A 100 8.78 3.91 6.75
C TRP A 100 9.21 2.58 6.12
N HIS A 101 8.52 1.48 6.42
CA HIS A 101 8.78 0.17 5.83
C HIS A 101 8.74 0.23 4.30
N ILE A 102 7.65 0.75 3.73
CA ILE A 102 7.49 0.86 2.28
C ILE A 102 8.60 1.71 1.65
N GLN A 103 8.94 2.86 2.24
CA GLN A 103 10.01 3.71 1.72
C GLN A 103 11.39 3.03 1.80
N HIS A 104 11.69 2.40 2.94
CA HIS A 104 12.97 1.74 3.19
C HIS A 104 13.17 0.58 2.21
N ASP A 105 12.17 -0.28 2.07
CA ASP A 105 12.25 -1.46 1.21
C ASP A 105 12.17 -1.14 -0.28
N LEU A 106 11.55 -0.02 -0.66
CA LEU A 106 11.70 0.54 -2.00
C LEU A 106 13.14 1.00 -2.29
N ARG A 107 13.88 1.50 -1.29
CA ARG A 107 15.30 1.86 -1.47
C ARG A 107 16.16 0.61 -1.63
N ILE A 108 15.94 -0.42 -0.81
CA ILE A 108 16.64 -1.71 -0.92
C ILE A 108 16.41 -2.31 -2.31
N ALA A 109 15.15 -2.41 -2.74
CA ALA A 109 14.81 -2.98 -4.04
C ALA A 109 15.52 -2.24 -5.19
N LYS A 110 15.56 -0.90 -5.14
CA LYS A 110 16.31 -0.10 -6.11
C LYS A 110 17.82 -0.34 -6.05
N SER A 111 18.42 -0.43 -4.86
CA SER A 111 19.87 -0.62 -4.74
C SER A 111 20.34 -1.99 -5.22
N VAL A 112 19.52 -3.03 -5.06
CA VAL A 112 19.85 -4.41 -5.46
C VAL A 112 19.28 -4.78 -6.84
N GLY A 113 18.64 -3.84 -7.53
CA GLY A 113 18.08 -4.07 -8.88
C GLY A 113 16.83 -4.95 -8.92
N THR A 114 16.11 -5.11 -7.81
CA THR A 114 14.82 -5.81 -7.79
C THR A 114 13.75 -4.98 -8.49
N GLU A 115 13.05 -5.56 -9.47
CA GLU A 115 11.95 -4.90 -10.17
C GLU A 115 10.78 -4.64 -9.20
N ILE A 116 10.34 -3.39 -9.11
CA ILE A 116 9.16 -3.04 -8.30
C ILE A 116 7.90 -3.56 -9.01
N PRO A 117 7.05 -4.37 -8.35
CA PRO A 117 5.84 -4.91 -8.94
C PRO A 117 4.96 -3.83 -9.58
N LYS A 118 4.60 -4.00 -10.85
CA LYS A 118 3.69 -3.08 -11.58
C LYS A 118 2.36 -2.89 -10.85
N VAL A 119 1.88 -3.93 -10.17
CA VAL A 119 0.67 -3.89 -9.33
C VAL A 119 0.81 -2.85 -8.21
N PHE A 120 1.96 -2.80 -7.54
CA PHE A 120 2.27 -1.78 -6.53
C PHE A 120 2.24 -0.39 -7.16
N LEU A 121 2.99 -0.16 -8.24
CA LEU A 121 3.09 1.15 -8.90
C LEU A 121 1.72 1.70 -9.33
N ASN A 122 0.87 0.83 -9.89
CA ASN A 122 -0.47 1.20 -10.35
C ASN A 122 -1.45 1.49 -9.19
N ASN A 123 -1.18 0.95 -7.99
CA ASN A 123 -2.08 1.05 -6.84
C ASN A 123 -1.49 1.83 -5.67
N LYS A 124 -0.30 2.43 -5.80
CA LYS A 124 0.37 3.18 -4.72
C LYS A 124 -0.47 4.32 -4.12
N TYR A 125 -1.46 4.81 -4.87
CA TYR A 125 -2.45 5.77 -4.39
C TYR A 125 -3.27 5.28 -3.18
N LEU A 126 -3.40 3.96 -2.98
CA LEU A 126 -4.08 3.37 -1.82
C LEU A 126 -3.37 3.71 -0.52
N ILE A 127 -2.04 3.75 -0.55
CA ILE A 127 -1.19 4.03 0.61
C ILE A 127 -1.32 5.50 1.02
N GLY A 128 -1.53 6.40 0.06
CA GLY A 128 -1.55 7.85 0.29
C GLY A 128 -0.19 8.48 -0.05
N ASN A 129 0.17 9.56 0.63
CA ASN A 129 1.40 10.29 0.37
C ASN A 129 2.58 9.72 1.18
N TYR A 130 2.93 8.45 0.91
CA TYR A 130 4.04 7.80 1.60
C TYR A 130 5.41 8.36 1.18
N GLU A 131 5.51 9.10 0.07
CA GLU A 131 6.76 9.66 -0.42
C GLU A 131 7.17 10.94 0.35
N SER A 132 6.22 11.61 1.02
CA SER A 132 6.47 12.89 1.71
C SER A 132 6.92 12.77 3.16
N LEU A 133 7.14 11.57 3.70
CA LEU A 133 7.72 11.46 5.03
C LEU A 133 9.17 11.93 5.00
N ASN A 134 9.38 13.13 5.52
CA ASN A 134 10.70 13.57 5.96
C ASN A 134 11.06 12.76 7.20
N TYR A 135 12.22 12.12 7.16
CA TYR A 135 12.78 11.26 8.22
C TYR A 135 12.80 11.92 9.62
N HIS A 136 12.67 13.25 9.69
CA HIS A 136 12.56 14.02 10.93
C HIS A 136 11.26 13.82 11.71
N ALA A 137 10.17 13.35 11.10
CA ALA A 137 8.86 13.22 11.75
C ALA A 137 8.71 11.94 12.62
N LEU A 138 9.66 11.01 12.56
CA LEU A 138 9.65 9.80 13.39
C LEU A 138 10.44 9.98 14.71
N LYS A 139 11.03 11.16 14.94
CA LYS A 139 11.87 11.48 16.12
C LYS A 139 11.11 11.67 17.44
N GLY A 140 9.79 11.46 17.46
CA GLY A 140 8.99 11.58 18.68
C GLY A 140 9.19 10.44 19.69
N ASP A 141 9.55 9.25 19.23
CA ASP A 141 9.64 8.04 20.08
C ASP A 141 10.99 7.32 19.91
N GLY A 142 12.09 8.06 20.04
CA GLY A 142 13.41 7.50 20.36
C GLY A 142 14.07 6.61 19.30
N PHE A 143 14.77 7.21 18.34
CA PHE A 143 15.99 6.64 17.76
C PHE A 143 16.95 7.77 17.40
N VAL A 144 18.03 7.89 18.18
CA VAL A 144 19.14 8.80 17.91
C VAL A 144 20.08 8.13 16.92
N ILE A 145 20.22 8.72 15.73
CA ILE A 145 21.47 8.61 14.98
C ILE A 145 21.89 10.04 14.61
N HIS A 146 22.72 10.62 15.47
CA HIS A 146 23.74 11.62 15.10
C HIS A 146 24.85 10.84 14.34
N ARG A 147 25.48 11.28 13.26
CA ARG A 147 25.94 12.58 12.76
C ARG A 147 26.11 12.39 11.23
N LYS A 148 25.62 13.29 10.37
CA LYS A 148 26.35 14.45 9.83
C LYS A 148 27.81 14.11 9.51
N LEU A 149 28.15 13.95 8.23
CA LEU A 149 29.41 14.45 7.66
C LEU A 149 29.20 14.61 6.14
N LEU A 150 28.97 15.87 5.77
CA LEU A 150 29.36 16.42 4.48
C LEU A 150 30.87 16.61 4.52
N SER A 151 31.57 16.09 3.51
CA SER A 151 32.73 16.68 2.87
C SER A 151 32.89 16.03 1.50
#